data_AF-A0A7S2G6A8-F1
#
_entry.id   AF-A0A7S2G6A8-F1
#
_cell.length_a   1.000
_cell.length_b   1.000
_cell.length_c   1.000
_cell.angle_alpha   90.00
_cell.angle_beta   90.00
_cell.angle_gamma   90.00
#
_symmetry.space_group_name_H-M   'P 1'
#
loop_
_entity.id
_entity.type
_entity.pdbx_description
1 polymer ?
#
loop_
_entity_poly.entity_id
_entity_poly.type
_entity_poly.pdbx_seq_one_letter_code
_entity_poly.pdbx_strand_id
1 'polypeptide(L)'
;RAPEVSDESAAEAAKDGSFFSAAIERFLRKAYLPAMQKRVGPIAPVPVVLVAIMTAVGIQGAVFASRLTPPSKPEQWFPSNHMWVGLNEFMSTTYYSPDYDRYSEAFLVWGVSGMNFDSFNEYKPHDFPAT
;
A
#
# COMPACT_ATOMS: atom_id res chain seq x y z
N ARG A 1 -5.37 25.39 -44.72
CA ARG A 1 -4.04 26.01 -44.51
C ARG A 1 -3.83 26.09 -43.00
N ALA A 2 -3.27 25.02 -42.41
CA ALA A 2 -2.94 24.96 -40.98
C ALA A 2 -1.55 25.58 -40.77
N PRO A 3 -1.28 26.25 -39.62
CA PRO A 3 -0.02 26.95 -39.40
C PRO A 3 1.13 25.98 -39.03
N GLU A 4 2.30 26.18 -39.67
CA GLU A 4 3.61 25.56 -39.38
C GLU A 4 4.14 25.99 -37.99
N VAL A 5 3.71 25.35 -36.92
CA VAL A 5 4.19 25.65 -35.54
C VAL A 5 4.94 24.48 -34.90
N SER A 6 5.12 23.35 -35.59
CA SER A 6 5.71 22.14 -35.02
C SER A 6 7.23 22.07 -35.03
N ASP A 7 7.90 22.77 -35.94
CA ASP A 7 9.30 22.45 -36.25
C ASP A 7 10.30 23.34 -35.48
N GLU A 8 9.93 24.59 -35.19
CA GLU A 8 10.77 25.50 -34.39
C GLU A 8 10.79 25.11 -32.90
N SER A 9 9.64 24.69 -32.35
CA SER A 9 9.52 24.22 -30.95
C SER A 9 10.35 22.95 -30.68
N ALA A 10 10.36 22.02 -31.63
CA ALA A 10 11.16 20.80 -31.53
C ALA A 10 12.68 21.08 -31.66
N ALA A 11 13.06 22.05 -32.49
CA ALA A 11 14.45 22.46 -32.67
C ALA A 11 15.01 23.24 -31.45
N GLU A 12 14.20 24.06 -30.78
CA GLU A 12 14.59 24.72 -29.52
C GLU A 12 14.74 23.72 -28.37
N ALA A 13 13.79 22.79 -28.19
CA ALA A 13 13.88 21.76 -27.15
C ALA A 13 15.11 20.83 -27.34
N ALA A 14 15.49 20.53 -28.58
CA ALA A 14 16.66 19.73 -28.89
C ALA A 14 17.99 20.46 -28.60
N LYS A 15 18.04 21.79 -28.81
CA LYS A 15 19.21 22.61 -28.48
C LYS A 15 19.38 22.76 -26.98
N ASP A 16 18.29 22.97 -26.24
CA ASP A 16 18.31 23.06 -24.78
C ASP A 16 18.72 21.73 -24.14
N GLY A 17 18.21 20.60 -24.63
CA GLY A 17 18.63 19.27 -24.18
C GLY A 17 20.11 18.96 -24.43
N SER A 18 20.65 19.39 -25.58
CA SER A 18 22.06 19.24 -25.94
C SER A 18 22.99 20.09 -25.07
N PHE A 19 22.64 21.36 -24.85
CA PHE A 19 23.40 22.26 -24.01
C PHE A 19 23.40 21.82 -22.54
N PHE A 20 22.23 21.40 -22.02
CA PHE A 20 22.09 20.91 -20.66
C PHE A 20 22.89 19.63 -20.42
N SER A 21 22.89 18.71 -21.39
CA SER A 21 23.71 17.49 -21.36
C SER A 21 25.21 17.80 -21.30
N ALA A 22 25.69 18.73 -22.12
CA ALA A 22 27.10 19.13 -22.12
C ALA A 22 27.53 19.85 -20.82
N ALA A 23 26.64 20.67 -20.24
CA ALA A 23 26.88 21.34 -18.97
C ALA A 23 26.94 20.34 -17.80
N ILE A 24 26.02 19.37 -17.77
CA ILE A 24 26.02 18.28 -16.79
C ILE A 24 27.27 17.42 -16.93
N GLU A 25 27.65 17.03 -18.15
CA GLU A 25 28.85 16.22 -18.37
C GLU A 25 30.10 16.94 -17.86
N ARG A 26 30.20 18.24 -18.10
CA ARG A 26 31.31 19.07 -17.60
C ARG A 26 31.32 19.15 -16.08
N PHE A 27 30.16 19.30 -15.44
CA PHE A 27 30.04 19.30 -13.98
C PHE A 27 30.42 17.94 -13.38
N LEU A 28 29.91 16.85 -13.96
CA LEU A 28 30.19 15.48 -13.52
C LEU A 28 31.69 15.19 -13.58
N ARG A 29 32.34 15.52 -14.71
CA ARG A 29 33.77 15.29 -14.91
C ARG A 29 34.66 16.17 -14.05
N LYS A 30 34.32 17.45 -13.88
CA LYS A 30 35.23 18.43 -13.23
C LYS A 30 35.01 18.61 -11.74
N ALA A 31 33.80 18.42 -11.24
CA ALA A 31 33.47 18.70 -9.84
C ALA A 31 33.04 17.43 -9.10
N TYR A 32 32.08 16.68 -9.66
CA TYR A 32 31.50 15.52 -8.96
C TYR A 32 32.48 14.35 -8.82
N LEU A 33 33.03 13.84 -9.92
CA LEU A 33 33.97 12.72 -9.91
C LEU A 33 35.20 12.97 -9.01
N PRO A 34 35.91 14.11 -9.10
CA PRO A 34 37.05 14.34 -8.23
C PRO A 34 36.65 14.51 -6.76
N ALA A 35 35.47 15.06 -6.46
CA ALA A 35 34.98 15.14 -5.08
C ALA A 35 34.63 13.74 -4.50
N MET A 36 34.00 12.88 -5.30
CA MET A 36 33.65 11.50 -4.93
C MET A 36 34.88 10.60 -4.77
N GLN A 37 35.91 10.82 -5.57
CA GLN A 37 37.14 10.02 -5.58
C GLN A 37 38.23 10.55 -4.64
N LYS A 38 38.06 11.75 -4.06
CA LYS A 38 39.05 12.34 -3.15
C LYS A 38 39.17 11.48 -1.89
N ARG A 39 40.30 10.79 -1.75
CA ARG A 39 40.65 10.01 -0.57
C ARG A 39 41.51 10.85 0.37
N VAL A 40 41.22 10.77 1.66
CA VAL A 40 42.06 11.32 2.73
C VAL A 40 42.50 10.11 3.56
N GLY A 41 43.68 9.58 3.26
CA GLY A 41 44.16 8.31 3.81
C GLY A 41 43.37 7.10 3.27
N PRO A 42 43.01 6.09 4.11
CA PRO A 42 42.22 4.94 3.67
C PRO A 42 40.72 5.27 3.47
N ILE A 43 40.29 6.50 3.80
CA ILE A 43 38.88 6.87 3.86
C ILE A 43 38.54 7.85 2.73
N ALA A 44 37.40 7.63 2.08
CA ALA A 44 36.76 8.58 1.18
C ALA A 44 35.62 9.29 1.92
N PRO A 45 35.83 10.50 2.46
CA PRO A 45 34.90 11.13 3.40
C PRO A 45 33.55 11.49 2.75
N VAL A 46 33.56 11.98 1.51
CA VAL A 46 32.35 12.36 0.78
C VAL A 46 31.38 11.20 0.60
N PRO A 47 31.77 10.04 0.03
CA PRO A 47 30.86 8.91 -0.07
C PRO A 47 30.45 8.34 1.28
N VAL A 48 31.30 8.36 2.31
CA VAL A 48 30.95 7.89 3.66
C VAL A 48 29.84 8.76 4.26
N VAL A 49 29.96 10.09 4.17
CA VAL A 49 28.92 11.02 4.63
C VAL A 49 27.62 10.82 3.85
N LEU A 50 27.70 10.64 2.53
CA LEU A 50 26.52 10.39 1.70
C LEU A 50 25.80 9.10 2.11
N VAL A 51 26.56 8.01 2.34
CA VAL A 51 26.01 6.75 2.84
C VAL A 51 25.33 6.95 4.20
N ALA A 52 25.97 7.65 5.13
CA ALA A 52 25.38 7.92 6.45
C ALA A 52 24.06 8.70 6.35
N ILE A 53 23.98 9.70 5.47
CA ILE A 53 22.75 10.46 5.22
C ILE A 53 21.67 9.54 4.62
N MET A 54 22.01 8.73 3.61
CA MET A 54 21.06 7.79 3.00
C MET A 54 20.56 6.75 4.00
N THR A 55 21.41 6.26 4.89
CA THR A 55 21.00 5.37 5.97
C THR A 55 20.05 6.06 6.94
N ALA A 56 20.32 7.31 7.33
CA ALA A 56 19.43 8.08 8.22
C ALA A 56 18.04 8.29 7.59
N VAL A 57 17.99 8.64 6.30
CA VAL A 57 16.73 8.78 5.55
C VAL A 57 16.00 7.44 5.45
N GLY A 58 16.72 6.34 5.23
CA GLY A 58 16.15 5.00 5.21
C GLY A 58 15.51 4.60 6.55
N ILE A 59 16.19 4.89 7.66
CA ILE A 59 15.65 4.66 9.02
C ILE A 59 14.41 5.52 9.24
N GLN A 60 14.44 6.80 8.87
CA GLN A 60 13.27 7.67 8.96
C GLN A 60 12.08 7.13 8.15
N GLY A 61 12.33 6.66 6.93
CA GLY A 61 11.32 6.03 6.08
C GLY A 61 10.74 4.77 6.71
N ALA A 62 11.57 3.93 7.32
CA ALA A 62 11.12 2.73 8.04
C ALA A 62 10.25 3.08 9.26
N VAL A 63 10.62 4.13 10.01
CA VAL A 63 9.81 4.63 11.13
C VAL A 63 8.46 5.13 10.65
N PHE A 64 8.41 5.88 9.54
CA PHE A 64 7.14 6.34 8.97
C PHE A 64 6.30 5.18 8.41
N ALA A 65 6.94 4.22 7.76
CA ALA A 65 6.27 3.01 7.28
C ALA A 65 5.63 2.22 8.42
N SER A 66 6.30 2.12 9.57
CA SER A 66 5.74 1.44 10.77
C SER A 66 4.52 2.15 11.36
N ARG A 67 4.32 3.43 11.03
CA ARG A 67 3.20 4.26 11.49
C ARG A 67 2.09 4.39 10.44
N LEU A 68 2.21 3.70 9.30
CA LEU A 68 1.13 3.64 8.34
C LEU A 68 -0.02 2.87 8.98
N THR A 69 -1.09 3.59 9.31
CA THR A 69 -2.35 2.96 9.68
C THR A 69 -2.85 2.17 8.47
N PRO A 70 -3.34 0.93 8.66
CA PRO A 70 -4.04 0.23 7.58
C PRO A 70 -5.15 1.13 7.04
N PRO A 71 -5.39 1.13 5.71
CA PRO A 71 -6.32 2.06 5.09
C PRO A 71 -7.71 1.94 5.75
N SER A 72 -8.13 2.99 6.45
CA SER A 72 -9.45 3.08 7.09
C SER A 72 -10.58 3.38 6.10
N LYS A 73 -10.24 3.51 4.82
CA LYS A 73 -11.17 3.76 3.72
C LYS A 73 -10.86 2.80 2.57
N PRO A 74 -11.89 2.23 1.93
CA PRO A 74 -11.68 1.46 0.70
C PRO A 74 -11.00 2.34 -0.35
N GLU A 75 -10.07 1.74 -1.09
CA GLU A 75 -9.32 2.41 -2.15
C GLU A 75 -10.26 3.07 -3.16
N GLN A 76 -9.99 4.34 -3.51
CA GLN A 76 -10.75 5.07 -4.53
C GLN A 76 -10.29 4.63 -5.92
N TRP A 77 -10.83 3.51 -6.39
CA TRP A 77 -10.56 2.99 -7.75
C TRP A 77 -11.17 3.84 -8.87
N PHE A 78 -12.15 4.67 -8.54
CA PHE A 78 -12.88 5.51 -9.47
C PHE A 78 -12.91 6.96 -8.99
N PRO A 79 -12.94 7.95 -9.91
CA PRO A 79 -13.11 9.34 -9.54
C PRO A 79 -14.39 9.53 -8.71
N SER A 80 -14.38 10.48 -7.78
CA SER A 80 -15.43 10.72 -6.76
C SER A 80 -16.86 10.86 -7.31
N ASN A 81 -16.98 11.17 -8.60
CA ASN A 81 -18.21 11.45 -9.32
C ASN A 81 -18.68 10.26 -10.19
N HIS A 82 -18.05 9.10 -10.05
CA HIS A 82 -18.48 7.87 -10.71
C HIS A 82 -19.64 7.23 -9.94
N MET A 83 -20.69 6.77 -10.63
CA MET A 83 -21.86 6.11 -10.03
C MET A 83 -21.51 4.95 -9.09
N TRP A 84 -20.40 4.26 -9.37
CA TRP A 84 -19.90 3.17 -8.53
C TRP A 84 -19.55 3.61 -7.10
N VAL A 85 -19.07 4.84 -6.91
CA VAL A 85 -18.76 5.40 -5.59
C VAL A 85 -20.05 5.55 -4.78
N GLY A 86 -21.10 6.11 -5.39
CA GLY A 86 -22.41 6.26 -4.75
C GLY A 86 -23.10 4.92 -4.44
N LEU A 87 -22.98 3.93 -5.32
CA LEU A 87 -23.50 2.59 -5.07
C LEU A 87 -22.74 1.89 -3.93
N ASN A 88 -21.42 1.98 -3.91
CA ASN A 88 -20.59 1.37 -2.88
C ASN A 88 -20.83 2.02 -1.51
N GLU A 89 -21.00 3.34 -1.47
CA GLU A 89 -21.34 4.07 -0.25
C GLU A 89 -22.77 3.78 0.24
N PHE A 90 -23.73 3.63 -0.68
CA PHE A 90 -25.07 3.15 -0.33
C PHE A 90 -25.05 1.74 0.27
N MET A 91 -24.29 0.82 -0.33
CA MET A 91 -24.13 -0.54 0.17
C MET A 91 -23.43 -0.55 1.54
N SER A 92 -22.35 0.22 1.75
CA SER A 92 -21.64 0.23 3.03
C SER A 92 -22.42 0.88 4.18
N THR A 93 -23.25 1.88 3.88
CA THR A 93 -24.05 2.60 4.90
C THR A 93 -25.39 1.94 5.20
N THR A 94 -25.99 1.28 4.20
CA THR A 94 -27.34 0.68 4.33
C THR A 94 -27.29 -0.80 4.65
N TYR A 95 -26.30 -1.55 4.14
CA TYR A 95 -26.06 -2.93 4.52
C TYR A 95 -25.12 -2.97 5.74
N TYR A 96 -25.71 -2.76 6.91
CA TYR A 96 -25.08 -3.02 8.20
C TYR A 96 -24.94 -4.54 8.39
N SER A 97 -23.90 -5.15 7.82
CA SER A 97 -23.45 -6.46 8.31
C SER A 97 -22.77 -6.20 9.64
N PRO A 98 -23.29 -6.69 10.78
CA PRO A 98 -22.63 -6.51 12.07
C PRO A 98 -21.18 -6.96 11.96
N ASP A 99 -20.28 -6.12 12.45
CA ASP A 99 -18.82 -6.30 12.37
C ASP A 99 -18.43 -7.77 12.60
N TYR A 100 -17.62 -8.28 11.68
CA TYR A 100 -17.13 -9.66 11.66
C TYR A 100 -16.26 -10.04 12.87
N ASP A 101 -16.08 -9.14 13.85
CA ASP A 101 -15.37 -9.39 15.11
C ASP A 101 -16.04 -10.46 15.98
N ARG A 102 -17.30 -10.84 15.71
CA ARG A 102 -17.98 -11.92 16.44
C ARG A 102 -17.81 -13.33 15.85
N TYR A 103 -17.17 -13.49 14.69
CA TYR A 103 -17.01 -14.81 14.07
C TYR A 103 -15.71 -15.54 14.45
N SER A 104 -14.90 -15.00 15.37
CA SER A 104 -13.64 -15.65 15.78
C SER A 104 -13.76 -16.62 16.96
N GLU A 105 -14.94 -16.77 17.56
CA GLU A 105 -15.17 -17.81 18.58
C GLU A 105 -15.49 -19.16 17.94
N ALA A 106 -14.45 -19.86 17.50
CA ALA A 106 -14.55 -21.27 17.13
C ALA A 106 -14.44 -22.14 18.40
N PHE A 107 -15.57 -22.65 18.91
CA PHE A 107 -15.56 -23.66 19.96
C PHE A 107 -15.36 -25.05 19.35
N LEU A 108 -14.22 -25.67 19.61
CA LEU A 108 -13.97 -27.07 19.25
C LEU A 108 -14.32 -27.96 20.45
N VAL A 109 -15.54 -28.48 20.47
CA VAL A 109 -16.00 -29.40 21.52
C VAL A 109 -15.60 -30.82 21.13
N TRP A 110 -14.66 -31.42 21.87
CA TRP A 110 -14.32 -32.84 21.72
C TRP A 110 -14.79 -33.62 22.93
N GLY A 111 -15.71 -34.56 22.71
CA GLY A 111 -16.23 -35.44 23.76
C GLY A 111 -17.11 -34.71 24.77
N VAL A 112 -18.40 -34.55 24.46
CA VAL A 112 -19.37 -34.14 25.48
C VAL A 112 -19.59 -35.30 26.45
N SER A 113 -18.95 -35.27 27.62
CA SER A 113 -19.28 -36.16 28.74
C SER A 113 -20.03 -35.38 29.81
N GLY A 114 -21.30 -35.73 30.06
CA GLY A 114 -22.11 -35.11 31.11
C GLY A 114 -23.41 -34.43 30.64
N MET A 115 -23.95 -34.77 29.47
CA MET A 115 -25.33 -34.39 29.15
C MET A 115 -26.30 -35.10 30.11
N ASN A 116 -27.08 -34.33 30.86
CA ASN A 116 -28.19 -34.86 31.64
C ASN A 116 -29.43 -34.96 30.73
N PHE A 117 -29.90 -36.18 30.49
CA PHE A 117 -31.07 -36.48 29.65
C PHE A 117 -32.36 -36.71 30.46
N ASP A 118 -32.35 -36.42 31.78
CA ASP A 118 -33.50 -36.68 32.67
C ASP A 118 -34.78 -35.95 32.24
N SER A 119 -34.67 -34.86 31.47
CA SER A 119 -35.81 -34.10 30.93
C SER A 119 -36.04 -34.29 29.42
N PHE A 120 -35.34 -35.24 28.78
CA PHE A 120 -35.51 -35.50 27.36
C PHE A 120 -36.75 -36.38 27.15
N ASN A 121 -37.81 -35.79 26.59
CA ASN A 121 -39.00 -36.53 26.20
C ASN A 121 -38.73 -37.25 24.88
N GLU A 122 -38.20 -38.47 24.98
CA GLU A 122 -37.95 -39.35 23.85
C GLU A 122 -39.28 -39.64 23.12
N TYR A 123 -39.32 -39.33 21.82
CA TYR A 123 -40.48 -39.66 20.98
C TYR A 123 -40.60 -41.18 20.85
N LYS A 124 -41.62 -41.77 21.48
CA LYS A 124 -41.93 -43.20 21.43
C LYS A 124 -43.02 -43.46 20.38
N PRO A 125 -42.67 -43.94 19.18
CA PRO A 125 -43.65 -44.17 18.11
C PRO A 125 -44.65 -45.30 18.41
N HIS A 126 -44.44 -46.07 19.48
CA HIS A 126 -45.30 -47.18 19.89
C HIS A 126 -46.42 -46.78 20.86
N ASP A 127 -46.41 -45.55 21.39
CA ASP A 127 -47.40 -45.07 22.36
C ASP A 127 -48.67 -44.49 21.70
N PHE A 128 -48.74 -44.52 20.36
CA PHE A 128 -49.96 -44.15 19.63
C PHE A 128 -50.86 -45.39 19.49
N PRO A 129 -52.07 -45.39 20.07
CA PRO A 129 -53.03 -46.43 19.77
C PRO A 129 -53.36 -46.37 18.27
N ALA A 130 -53.19 -47.48 17.57
CA ALA A 130 -53.65 -47.62 16.19
C ALA A 130 -55.16 -47.37 16.18
N THR A 131 -55.55 -46.24 15.58
CA THR A 131 -56.94 -45.92 15.26
C THR A 131 -57.59 -47.00 14.41
#